data_AF-A0A8C0X3X9-F1
#
_entry.id   AF-A0A8C0X3X9-F1
#
_cell.length_a   1.000
_cell.length_b   1.000
_cell.length_c   1.000
_cell.angle_alpha   90.00
_cell.angle_beta   90.00
_cell.angle_gamma   90.00
#
_symmetry.space_group_name_H-M   'P 1'
#
loop_
_entity.id
_entity.type
_entity.pdbx_description
1 polymer ?
#
loop_
_entity_poly.entity_id
_entity_poly.type
_entity_poly.pdbx_seq_one_letter_code
_entity_poly.pdbx_strand_id
1 'polypeptide(L)'
;MQKMTIMAFIGNFAESIQMLTPQLHAIIAASVSIKSSQKLKKILEIILALGNYMNSSKRGAVYGFKLQSLDLLLDTKSTDRKQTLLHYISNVVKEKYHQVSLFYNELHYVEKAAAVSLENVLLDVKELQRGMDLTKREYTMHDHNTLLKEFLIHNEGKLKKLQDDAKIAQDAFDDVVKYFGENPKTTPPSVFFPVFVRFVKAYKQAEEENELRKKQEQALMEKLLEQEALMEQQDSKSPSHKSKRQQQELIAELRRRQVKDNRHVYEGKDGAIEDIITDLRNQPYRRADAVRRSVRRRFDDQNLRSVNGAEITM
;
A
#
# COMPACT_ATOMS: atom_id res chain seq x y z
N MET A 1 -7.84 45.87 30.42
CA MET A 1 -8.09 44.66 29.59
C MET A 1 -6.82 43.91 29.24
N GLN A 2 -5.77 44.56 28.74
CA GLN A 2 -4.52 43.91 28.29
C GLN A 2 -3.82 43.03 29.34
N LYS A 3 -3.76 43.46 30.61
CA LYS A 3 -3.18 42.66 31.71
C LYS A 3 -3.91 41.34 31.99
N MET A 4 -5.25 41.31 31.89
CA MET A 4 -6.02 40.08 32.07
C MET A 4 -5.75 39.07 30.95
N THR A 5 -5.64 39.56 29.71
CA THR A 5 -5.29 38.71 28.55
C THR A 5 -3.90 38.09 28.70
N ILE A 6 -2.91 38.84 29.18
CA ILE A 6 -1.56 38.34 29.43
C ILE A 6 -1.55 37.31 30.57
N MET A 7 -2.27 37.56 31.66
CA MET A 7 -2.40 36.60 32.76
C MET A 7 -3.03 35.27 32.30
N ALA A 8 -4.09 35.34 31.49
CA ALA A 8 -4.71 34.14 30.91
C ALA A 8 -3.76 33.40 29.97
N PHE A 9 -3.01 34.12 29.13
CA PHE A 9 -1.99 33.53 28.25
C PHE A 9 -0.91 32.80 29.04
N ILE A 10 -0.34 33.43 30.07
CA ILE A 10 0.70 32.83 30.92
C ILE A 10 0.19 31.56 31.59
N GLY A 11 -1.04 31.59 32.12
CA GLY A 11 -1.67 30.42 32.76
C GLY A 11 -1.87 29.25 31.80
N ASN A 12 -2.27 29.53 30.56
CA ASN A 12 -2.61 28.50 29.57
C ASN A 12 -1.44 28.05 28.67
N PHE A 13 -0.31 28.76 28.71
CA PHE A 13 0.82 28.51 27.78
C PHE A 13 1.35 27.09 27.87
N ALA A 14 1.59 26.58 29.08
CA ALA A 14 2.16 25.24 29.29
C ALA A 14 1.22 24.15 28.76
N GLU A 15 -0.08 24.27 29.05
CA GLU A 15 -1.11 23.34 28.59
C GLU A 15 -1.24 23.37 27.06
N SER A 16 -1.23 24.57 26.47
CA SER A 16 -1.29 24.74 25.01
C SER A 16 -0.11 24.06 24.32
N ILE A 17 1.11 24.21 24.84
CA ILE A 17 2.30 23.51 24.34
C ILE A 17 2.12 22.00 24.45
N GLN A 18 1.65 21.51 25.60
CA GLN A 18 1.45 20.09 25.86
C GLN A 18 0.39 19.47 24.94
N MET A 19 -0.64 20.23 24.55
CA MET A 19 -1.67 19.79 23.62
C MET A 19 -1.26 19.84 22.15
N LEU A 20 -0.52 20.88 21.73
CA LEU A 20 -0.17 21.09 20.31
C LEU A 20 1.02 20.23 19.87
N THR A 21 2.03 20.07 20.72
CA THR A 21 3.26 19.31 20.41
C THR A 21 2.99 17.88 19.90
N PRO A 22 2.19 17.04 20.59
CA PRO A 22 1.96 15.67 20.13
C PRO A 22 1.18 15.59 18.81
N GLN A 23 0.34 16.59 18.51
CA GLN A 23 -0.38 16.65 17.24
C GLN A 23 0.57 16.93 16.07
N LEU A 24 1.50 17.88 16.24
CA LEU A 24 2.55 18.16 15.27
C LEU A 24 3.46 16.94 15.05
N HIS A 25 3.90 16.30 16.13
CA HIS A 25 4.75 15.11 16.03
C HIS A 25 4.04 13.92 15.37
N ALA A 26 2.73 13.75 15.60
CA ALA A 26 1.95 12.72 14.91
C ALA A 26 1.91 12.97 13.40
N ILE A 27 1.68 14.20 12.96
CA ILE A 27 1.69 14.58 11.53
C ILE A 27 3.07 14.33 10.92
N ILE A 28 4.15 14.75 11.58
CA ILE A 28 5.53 14.55 11.11
C ILE A 28 5.81 13.04 10.96
N ALA A 29 5.59 12.27 12.03
CA ALA A 29 5.89 10.85 12.06
C ALA A 29 5.07 10.07 11.02
N ALA A 30 3.77 10.37 10.88
CA ALA A 30 2.93 9.73 9.87
C ALA A 30 3.38 10.09 8.44
N SER A 31 3.64 11.38 8.17
CA SER A 31 4.05 11.84 6.84
C SER A 31 5.38 11.22 6.40
N VAL A 32 6.38 11.25 7.29
CA VAL A 32 7.71 10.70 7.01
C VAL A 32 7.64 9.18 6.88
N SER A 33 6.94 8.48 7.77
CA SER A 33 6.86 7.02 7.74
C SER A 33 6.16 6.49 6.47
N ILE A 34 5.06 7.13 6.05
CA ILE A 34 4.36 6.78 4.80
C ILE A 34 5.25 7.08 3.58
N LYS A 35 5.85 8.28 3.51
CA LYS A 35 6.69 8.70 2.35
C LYS A 35 7.93 7.81 2.19
N SER A 36 8.54 7.39 3.30
CA SER A 36 9.80 6.63 3.28
C SER A 36 9.63 5.11 3.18
N SER A 37 8.44 4.58 3.45
CA SER A 37 8.18 3.13 3.45
C SER A 37 8.38 2.51 2.06
N GLN A 38 9.46 1.73 1.92
CA GLN A 38 9.75 0.99 0.70
C GLN A 38 8.79 -0.18 0.52
N LYS A 39 8.32 -0.78 1.62
CA LYS A 39 7.34 -1.86 1.57
C LYS A 39 5.99 -1.37 1.05
N LEU A 40 5.51 -0.21 1.53
CA LEU A 40 4.29 0.41 1.02
C LEU A 40 4.41 0.73 -0.47
N LYS A 41 5.53 1.33 -0.90
CA LYS A 41 5.80 1.58 -2.31
C LYS A 41 5.69 0.28 -3.12
N LYS A 42 6.25 -0.83 -2.63
CA LYS A 42 6.18 -2.11 -3.33
C LYS A 42 4.76 -2.68 -3.43
N ILE A 43 3.96 -2.54 -2.37
CA ILE A 43 2.54 -2.91 -2.38
C ILE A 43 1.78 -2.12 -3.45
N LEU A 44 2.02 -0.81 -3.55
CA LEU A 44 1.38 0.04 -4.56
C LEU A 44 1.83 -0.32 -5.99
N GLU A 45 3.09 -0.70 -6.18
CA GLU A 45 3.56 -1.24 -7.47
C GLU A 45 2.84 -2.54 -7.87
N ILE A 46 2.61 -3.45 -6.92
CA ILE A 46 1.88 -4.70 -7.16
C ILE A 46 0.42 -4.39 -7.55
N ILE A 47 -0.22 -3.48 -6.83
CA ILE A 47 -1.58 -3.00 -7.15
C ILE A 47 -1.63 -2.39 -8.55
N LEU A 48 -0.67 -1.53 -8.90
CA LEU A 48 -0.58 -0.91 -10.22
C LEU A 48 -0.43 -1.96 -11.32
N ALA A 49 0.45 -2.95 -11.13
CA ALA A 49 0.68 -4.01 -12.10
C ALA A 49 -0.59 -4.86 -12.33
N LEU A 50 -1.27 -5.26 -11.25
CA LEU A 50 -2.52 -6.01 -11.32
C LEU A 50 -3.64 -5.19 -11.96
N GLY A 51 -3.80 -3.93 -11.55
CA GLY A 51 -4.78 -3.02 -12.13
C GLY A 51 -4.55 -2.78 -13.62
N ASN A 52 -3.31 -2.61 -14.05
CA ASN A 52 -2.94 -2.49 -15.46
C ASN A 52 -3.25 -3.76 -16.24
N TYR A 53 -2.94 -4.93 -15.69
CA TYR A 53 -3.26 -6.20 -16.34
C TYR A 53 -4.78 -6.32 -16.57
N MET A 54 -5.59 -6.09 -15.53
CA MET A 54 -7.05 -6.15 -15.60
C MET A 54 -7.68 -5.13 -16.56
N ASN A 55 -7.07 -3.95 -16.73
CA ASN A 55 -7.61 -2.86 -17.56
C ASN A 55 -6.97 -2.74 -18.96
N SER A 56 -5.93 -3.52 -19.24
CA SER A 56 -5.09 -3.40 -20.44
C SER A 56 -5.87 -3.52 -21.76
N SER A 57 -6.94 -4.31 -21.78
CA SER A 57 -7.75 -4.55 -22.98
C SER A 57 -8.66 -3.39 -23.38
N LYS A 58 -8.92 -2.41 -22.51
CA LYS A 58 -9.89 -1.33 -22.77
C LYS A 58 -9.34 0.09 -22.58
N ARG A 59 -8.38 0.28 -21.68
CA ARG A 59 -7.97 1.63 -21.23
C ARG A 59 -6.47 1.91 -21.39
N GLY A 60 -5.70 0.95 -21.90
CA GLY A 60 -4.25 1.05 -21.98
C GLY A 60 -3.55 0.95 -20.63
N ALA A 61 -2.22 1.05 -20.63
CA ALA A 61 -1.41 0.99 -19.41
C ALA A 61 -1.21 2.39 -18.81
N VAL A 62 -1.34 2.50 -17.49
CA VAL A 62 -1.09 3.73 -16.73
C VAL A 62 0.14 3.60 -15.84
N TYR A 63 0.77 4.74 -15.51
CA TYR A 63 1.98 4.81 -14.68
C TYR A 63 1.69 5.02 -13.18
N GLY A 64 0.43 5.22 -12.81
CA GLY A 64 0.02 5.45 -11.43
C GLY A 64 -1.50 5.57 -11.31
N PHE A 65 -1.97 5.66 -10.07
CA PHE A 65 -3.39 5.83 -9.74
C PHE A 65 -3.53 6.82 -8.58
N LYS A 66 -4.69 7.45 -8.46
CA LYS A 66 -5.02 8.34 -7.34
C LYS A 66 -5.32 7.52 -6.09
N LEU A 67 -4.98 8.03 -4.90
CA LEU A 67 -5.12 7.30 -3.63
C LEU A 67 -6.54 6.80 -3.35
N GLN A 68 -7.58 7.51 -3.79
CA GLN A 68 -8.97 7.05 -3.66
C GLN A 68 -9.22 5.68 -4.32
N SER A 69 -8.38 5.27 -5.28
CA SER A 69 -8.48 3.95 -5.93
C SER A 69 -8.22 2.78 -4.98
N LEU A 70 -7.56 3.02 -3.82
CA LEU A 70 -7.36 1.99 -2.81
C LEU A 70 -8.70 1.53 -2.19
N ASP A 71 -9.68 2.43 -2.05
CA ASP A 71 -11.00 2.06 -1.55
C ASP A 71 -11.72 1.11 -2.53
N LEU A 72 -11.49 1.23 -3.85
CA LEU A 72 -12.08 0.37 -4.88
C LEU A 72 -11.59 -1.09 -4.83
N LEU A 73 -10.43 -1.35 -4.21
CA LEU A 73 -9.90 -2.71 -4.06
C LEU A 73 -10.76 -3.56 -3.11
N LEU A 74 -11.47 -2.91 -2.19
CA LEU A 74 -12.38 -3.56 -1.25
C LEU A 74 -13.68 -3.98 -1.96
N ASP A 75 -14.12 -3.21 -2.95
CA ASP A 75 -15.38 -3.43 -3.67
C ASP A 75 -15.25 -4.41 -4.84
N THR A 76 -14.05 -4.54 -5.39
CA THR A 76 -13.81 -5.41 -6.56
C THR A 76 -13.81 -6.87 -6.12
N LYS A 77 -14.89 -7.60 -6.41
CA LYS A 77 -15.08 -9.01 -6.04
C LYS A 77 -14.71 -9.97 -7.17
N SER A 78 -14.36 -11.20 -6.80
CA SER A 78 -14.26 -12.34 -7.71
C SER A 78 -15.61 -12.67 -8.36
N THR A 79 -15.58 -13.44 -9.45
CA THR A 79 -16.79 -13.90 -10.17
C THR A 79 -17.75 -14.68 -9.27
N ASP A 80 -17.21 -15.51 -8.38
CA ASP A 80 -17.96 -16.27 -7.38
C ASP A 80 -18.36 -15.46 -6.14
N ARG A 81 -17.97 -14.17 -6.08
CA ARG A 81 -18.19 -13.24 -4.96
C ARG A 81 -17.67 -13.69 -3.59
N LYS A 82 -16.83 -14.75 -3.54
CA LYS A 82 -16.27 -15.28 -2.29
C LYS A 82 -15.09 -14.48 -1.76
N GLN A 83 -14.44 -13.68 -2.60
CA GLN A 83 -13.29 -12.88 -2.21
C GLN A 83 -13.22 -11.57 -2.96
N THR A 84 -12.44 -10.64 -2.43
CA THR A 84 -12.14 -9.35 -3.07
C THR A 84 -10.78 -9.37 -3.73
N LEU A 85 -10.49 -8.39 -4.57
CA LEU A 85 -9.18 -8.20 -5.18
C LEU A 85 -8.11 -8.00 -4.09
N LEU A 86 -8.46 -7.38 -2.97
CA LEU A 86 -7.56 -7.23 -1.82
C LEU A 86 -7.16 -8.58 -1.21
N HIS A 87 -8.07 -9.56 -1.13
CA HIS A 87 -7.74 -10.92 -0.69
C HIS A 87 -6.73 -11.57 -1.62
N TYR A 88 -6.95 -11.44 -2.92
CA TYR A 88 -6.03 -11.97 -3.92
C TYR A 88 -4.64 -11.32 -3.80
N ILE A 89 -4.59 -9.98 -3.68
CA ILE A 89 -3.33 -9.24 -3.48
C ILE A 89 -2.63 -9.72 -2.21
N SER A 90 -3.35 -9.85 -1.09
CA SER A 90 -2.79 -10.32 0.18
C SER A 90 -2.15 -11.71 0.05
N ASN A 91 -2.82 -12.65 -0.62
CA ASN A 91 -2.25 -13.98 -0.89
C ASN A 91 -0.99 -13.90 -1.77
N VAL A 92 -1.03 -13.13 -2.86
CA VAL A 92 0.13 -12.96 -3.75
C VAL A 92 1.32 -12.36 -2.99
N VAL A 93 1.07 -11.35 -2.16
CA VAL A 93 2.11 -10.74 -1.32
C VAL A 93 2.68 -11.77 -0.35
N LYS A 94 1.82 -12.55 0.31
CA LYS A 94 2.24 -13.57 1.28
C LYS A 94 3.05 -14.69 0.65
N GLU A 95 2.72 -15.11 -0.57
CA GLU A 95 3.40 -16.23 -1.25
C GLU A 95 4.64 -15.82 -2.04
N LYS A 96 4.66 -14.63 -2.64
CA LYS A 96 5.72 -14.20 -3.57
C LYS A 96 6.57 -13.05 -3.04
N TYR A 97 6.06 -12.27 -2.10
CA TYR A 97 6.70 -11.04 -1.61
C TYR A 97 6.72 -10.98 -0.07
N HIS A 98 7.14 -12.08 0.57
CA HIS A 98 7.20 -12.21 2.04
C HIS A 98 7.85 -11.03 2.76
N GLN A 99 8.85 -10.38 2.14
CA GLN A 99 9.55 -9.23 2.72
C GLN A 99 8.69 -7.97 2.88
N VAL A 100 7.56 -7.87 2.16
CA VAL A 100 6.63 -6.73 2.24
C VAL A 100 5.26 -7.08 2.83
N SER A 101 5.04 -8.32 3.29
CA SER A 101 3.77 -8.73 3.89
C SER A 101 3.38 -7.87 5.10
N LEU A 102 4.37 -7.49 5.90
CA LEU A 102 4.21 -6.62 7.08
C LEU A 102 4.51 -5.14 6.77
N PHE A 103 4.15 -4.65 5.58
CA PHE A 103 4.40 -3.24 5.20
C PHE A 103 3.78 -2.26 6.19
N TYR A 104 2.62 -2.59 6.75
CA TYR A 104 1.88 -1.76 7.69
C TYR A 104 2.64 -1.50 9.00
N ASN A 105 3.67 -2.29 9.34
CA ASN A 105 4.53 -2.01 10.49
C ASN A 105 5.48 -0.83 10.27
N GLU A 106 5.67 -0.38 9.02
CA GLU A 106 6.46 0.82 8.73
C GLU A 106 5.61 2.10 8.84
N LEU A 107 4.27 1.99 8.93
CA LEU A 107 3.35 3.11 8.95
C LEU A 107 3.00 3.45 10.41
N HIS A 108 3.52 4.57 10.90
CA HIS A 108 3.40 4.93 12.32
C HIS A 108 2.50 6.17 12.49
N TYR A 109 1.77 6.23 13.60
CA TYR A 109 0.95 7.40 13.98
C TYR A 109 -0.15 7.81 12.99
N VAL A 110 -0.40 7.02 11.94
CA VAL A 110 -1.36 7.36 10.87
C VAL A 110 -2.78 7.61 11.40
N GLU A 111 -3.26 6.79 12.34
CA GLU A 111 -4.57 6.97 12.96
C GLU A 111 -4.66 8.25 13.79
N LYS A 112 -3.60 8.59 14.52
CA LYS A 112 -3.54 9.83 15.32
C LYS A 112 -3.48 11.05 14.40
N ALA A 113 -2.64 11.00 13.36
CA ALA A 113 -2.51 12.05 12.37
C ALA A 113 -3.81 12.30 11.60
N ALA A 114 -4.61 11.27 11.35
CA ALA A 114 -5.94 11.38 10.73
C ALA A 114 -6.94 12.20 11.56
N ALA A 115 -6.79 12.25 12.89
CA ALA A 115 -7.67 13.01 13.78
C ALA A 115 -7.22 14.47 13.98
N VAL A 116 -6.04 14.85 13.49
CA VAL A 116 -5.47 16.18 13.70
C VAL A 116 -6.00 17.17 12.66
N SER A 117 -6.48 18.32 13.14
CA SER A 117 -6.75 19.48 12.29
C SER A 117 -5.50 20.36 12.21
N LEU A 118 -4.64 20.11 11.21
CA LEU A 118 -3.38 20.85 11.06
C LEU A 118 -3.60 22.36 10.91
N GLU A 119 -4.65 22.77 10.21
CA GLU A 119 -4.99 24.19 10.06
C GLU A 119 -5.22 24.86 11.42
N ASN A 120 -6.05 24.25 12.28
CA ASN A 120 -6.32 24.78 13.62
C ASN A 120 -5.06 24.80 14.48
N VAL A 121 -4.25 23.73 14.44
CA VAL A 121 -2.98 23.66 15.17
C VAL A 121 -2.05 24.81 14.75
N LEU A 122 -1.95 25.12 13.46
CA LEU A 122 -1.13 26.24 12.98
C LEU A 122 -1.68 27.61 13.40
N LEU A 123 -3.00 27.78 13.46
CA LEU A 123 -3.63 28.99 13.97
C LEU A 123 -3.32 29.17 15.47
N ASP A 124 -3.43 28.10 16.26
CA ASP A 124 -3.13 28.15 17.70
C ASP A 124 -1.65 28.48 17.96
N VAL A 125 -0.72 27.94 17.18
CA VAL A 125 0.71 28.29 17.25
C VAL A 125 0.94 29.79 16.96
N LYS A 126 0.21 30.37 15.99
CA LYS A 126 0.29 31.80 15.70
C LYS A 126 -0.30 32.65 16.83
N GLU A 127 -1.39 32.21 17.44
CA GLU A 127 -1.97 32.91 18.60
C GLU A 127 -1.05 32.85 19.82
N LEU A 128 -0.34 31.74 20.05
CA LEU A 128 0.69 31.66 21.09
C LEU A 128 1.84 32.64 20.82
N GLN A 129 2.25 32.80 19.55
CA GLN A 129 3.24 33.82 19.17
C GLN A 129 2.75 35.23 19.47
N ARG A 130 1.51 35.54 19.09
CA ARG A 130 0.91 36.84 19.38
C ARG A 130 0.83 37.11 20.89
N GLY A 131 0.46 36.11 21.68
CA GLY A 131 0.44 36.19 23.15
C GLY A 131 1.83 36.44 23.76
N MET A 132 2.86 35.78 23.22
CA MET A 132 4.25 35.99 23.63
C MET A 132 4.72 37.41 23.31
N ASP A 133 4.42 37.92 22.11
CA ASP A 133 4.79 39.28 21.71
C ASP A 133 4.11 40.36 22.55
N LEU A 134 2.84 40.14 22.91
CA LEU A 134 2.13 41.02 23.84
C LEU A 134 2.77 41.01 25.23
N THR A 135 3.18 39.84 25.71
CA THR A 135 3.86 39.69 27.01
C THR A 135 5.22 40.41 27.01
N LYS A 136 5.99 40.32 25.92
CA LYS A 136 7.24 41.06 25.74
C LYS A 136 7.02 42.58 25.75
N ARG A 137 6.01 43.06 25.02
CA ARG A 137 5.67 44.50 24.97
C ARG A 137 5.29 45.03 26.36
N GLU A 138 4.46 44.31 27.10
CA GLU A 138 4.07 44.69 28.46
C GLU A 138 5.27 44.77 29.41
N TYR A 139 6.20 43.80 29.31
CA TYR A 139 7.43 43.81 30.08
C TYR A 139 8.29 45.05 29.77
N THR A 140 8.48 45.39 28.49
CA THR A 140 9.27 46.57 28.08
C THR A 140 8.66 47.90 28.51
N MET A 141 7.33 47.98 28.65
CA MET A 141 6.65 49.21 29.09
C MET A 141 6.63 49.38 30.61
N HIS A 142 6.82 48.28 31.36
CA HIS A 142 6.72 48.24 32.82
C HIS A 142 7.91 47.45 33.41
N ASP A 143 9.12 48.02 33.24
CA ASP A 143 10.48 47.44 33.34
C ASP A 143 10.87 46.74 34.68
N HIS A 144 9.90 46.40 35.53
CA HIS A 144 10.08 45.91 36.89
C HIS A 144 9.25 44.65 37.21
N ASN A 145 8.53 44.06 36.25
CA ASN A 145 7.78 42.82 36.49
C ASN A 145 8.67 41.58 36.34
N THR A 146 9.22 41.11 37.47
CA THR A 146 10.09 39.91 37.54
C THR A 146 9.41 38.64 37.05
N LEU A 147 8.10 38.47 37.30
CA LEU A 147 7.33 37.30 36.87
C LEU A 147 7.25 37.22 35.34
N LEU A 148 7.04 38.36 34.66
CA LEU A 148 7.04 38.39 33.20
C LEU A 148 8.43 38.07 32.64
N LYS A 149 9.48 38.62 33.23
CA LYS A 149 10.87 38.35 32.83
C LYS A 149 11.19 36.85 32.93
N GLU A 150 10.87 36.23 34.07
CA GLU A 150 11.07 34.79 34.27
C GLU A 150 10.26 33.98 33.28
N PHE A 151 8.98 34.29 33.09
CA PHE A 151 8.14 33.59 32.12
C PHE A 151 8.73 33.64 30.70
N LEU A 152 9.14 34.82 30.24
CA LEU A 152 9.72 34.99 28.90
C LEU A 152 10.97 34.14 28.71
N ILE A 153 11.93 34.22 29.64
CA ILE A 153 13.20 33.47 29.57
C ILE A 153 12.95 31.95 29.50
N HIS A 154 12.02 31.43 30.29
CA HIS A 154 11.77 29.97 30.36
C HIS A 154 10.94 29.42 29.20
N ASN A 155 10.15 30.26 28.52
CA ASN A 155 9.12 29.78 27.59
C ASN A 155 9.34 30.23 26.14
N GLU A 156 10.14 31.27 25.88
CA GLU A 156 10.43 31.71 24.52
C GLU A 156 11.11 30.61 23.68
N GLY A 157 12.06 29.87 24.26
CA GLY A 157 12.69 28.73 23.59
C GLY A 157 11.71 27.59 23.27
N LYS A 158 10.73 27.34 24.16
CA LYS A 158 9.70 26.31 23.94
C LYS A 158 8.77 26.70 22.80
N LEU A 159 8.36 27.97 22.75
CA LEU A 159 7.54 28.49 21.66
C LEU A 159 8.27 28.43 20.32
N LYS A 160 9.54 28.83 20.29
CA LYS A 160 10.37 28.74 19.09
C LYS A 160 10.45 27.30 18.57
N LYS A 161 10.71 26.35 19.47
CA LYS A 161 10.70 24.92 19.12
C LYS A 161 9.35 24.47 18.55
N LEU A 162 8.23 24.90 19.16
CA LEU A 162 6.89 24.58 18.66
C LEU A 162 6.66 25.15 17.25
N GLN A 163 7.15 26.36 16.97
CA GLN A 163 7.06 26.97 15.64
C GLN A 163 7.89 26.23 14.60
N ASP A 164 9.10 25.81 14.96
CA ASP A 164 9.95 24.98 14.10
C ASP A 164 9.27 23.64 13.81
N ASP A 165 8.75 22.96 14.84
CA ASP A 165 7.99 21.70 14.70
C ASP A 165 6.73 21.91 13.83
N ALA A 166 6.04 23.05 13.97
CA ALA A 166 4.85 23.38 13.18
C ALA A 166 5.19 23.54 11.69
N LYS A 167 6.32 24.20 11.39
CA LYS A 167 6.81 24.35 10.02
C LYS A 167 7.22 22.99 9.44
N ILE A 168 7.97 22.19 10.20
CA ILE A 168 8.38 20.84 9.78
C ILE A 168 7.16 19.96 9.52
N ALA A 169 6.12 20.03 10.37
CA ALA A 169 4.88 19.28 10.18
C ALA A 169 4.16 19.68 8.89
N GLN A 170 4.04 20.97 8.61
CA GLN A 170 3.42 21.46 7.38
C GLN A 170 4.22 21.03 6.14
N ASP A 171 5.54 21.23 6.14
CA ASP A 171 6.41 20.88 5.02
C ASP A 171 6.39 19.36 4.77
N ALA A 172 6.47 18.54 5.82
CA ALA A 172 6.41 17.08 5.72
C ALA A 172 5.05 16.59 5.18
N PHE A 173 3.95 17.20 5.63
CA PHE A 173 2.61 16.87 5.16
C PHE A 173 2.43 17.25 3.69
N ASP A 174 2.79 18.48 3.31
CA ASP A 174 2.74 18.95 1.93
C ASP A 174 3.51 18.03 0.98
N ASP A 175 4.70 17.62 1.41
CA ASP A 175 5.58 16.75 0.68
C ASP A 175 4.98 15.36 0.44
N VAL A 176 4.39 14.74 1.47
CA VAL A 176 3.80 13.40 1.31
C VAL A 176 2.54 13.48 0.44
N VAL A 177 1.70 14.51 0.60
CA VAL A 177 0.50 14.67 -0.22
C VAL A 177 0.85 14.87 -1.69
N LYS A 178 1.85 15.71 -2.00
CA LYS A 178 2.39 15.89 -3.35
C LYS A 178 3.00 14.60 -3.90
N TYR A 179 3.72 13.85 -3.07
CA TYR A 179 4.34 12.58 -3.47
C TYR A 179 3.32 11.55 -3.96
N PHE A 180 2.13 11.50 -3.35
CA PHE A 180 1.01 10.66 -3.79
C PHE A 180 0.13 11.30 -4.87
N GLY A 181 0.54 12.45 -5.42
CA GLY A 181 -0.13 13.13 -6.53
C GLY A 181 -1.41 13.87 -6.14
N GLU A 182 -1.58 14.20 -4.86
CA GLU A 182 -2.68 15.02 -4.35
C GLU A 182 -2.26 16.48 -4.12
N ASN A 183 -3.22 17.36 -3.87
CA ASN A 183 -2.96 18.78 -3.64
C ASN A 183 -3.10 19.10 -2.14
N PRO A 184 -2.02 19.52 -1.44
CA PRO A 184 -2.07 19.84 -0.01
C PRO A 184 -3.06 20.95 0.36
N LYS A 185 -3.37 21.84 -0.59
CA LYS A 185 -4.34 22.92 -0.37
C LYS A 185 -5.78 22.43 -0.31
N THR A 186 -6.08 21.27 -0.88
CA THR A 186 -7.44 20.72 -0.95
C THR A 186 -7.58 19.41 -0.17
N THR A 187 -6.47 18.80 0.22
CA THR A 187 -6.45 17.54 0.95
C THR A 187 -5.85 17.75 2.35
N PRO A 188 -6.68 17.97 3.39
CA PRO A 188 -6.20 18.04 4.76
C PRO A 188 -5.85 16.65 5.32
N PRO A 189 -5.14 16.56 6.47
CA PRO A 189 -4.82 15.30 7.14
C PRO A 189 -6.01 14.38 7.38
N SER A 190 -7.16 14.96 7.73
CA SER A 190 -8.44 14.28 7.96
C SER A 190 -9.06 13.64 6.73
N VAL A 191 -8.52 13.90 5.54
CA VAL A 191 -8.91 13.24 4.28
C VAL A 191 -7.79 12.32 3.81
N PHE A 192 -6.54 12.76 3.90
CA PHE A 192 -5.37 12.03 3.40
C PHE A 192 -5.07 10.75 4.19
N PHE A 193 -4.84 10.87 5.50
CA PHE A 193 -4.41 9.73 6.32
C PHE A 193 -5.47 8.62 6.45
N PRO A 194 -6.79 8.92 6.55
CA PRO A 194 -7.80 7.87 6.61
C PRO A 194 -7.80 6.88 5.45
N VAL A 195 -7.31 7.27 4.26
CA VAL A 195 -7.17 6.33 3.13
C VAL A 195 -6.23 5.19 3.51
N PHE A 196 -5.07 5.51 4.11
CA PHE A 196 -4.11 4.51 4.57
C PHE A 196 -4.65 3.70 5.76
N VAL A 197 -5.37 4.35 6.69
CA VAL A 197 -5.99 3.64 7.84
C VAL A 197 -6.97 2.59 7.35
N ARG A 198 -7.90 2.96 6.44
CA ARG A 198 -8.87 2.02 5.87
C ARG A 198 -8.18 0.92 5.08
N PHE A 199 -7.20 1.27 4.25
CA PHE A 199 -6.46 0.31 3.45
C PHE A 199 -5.72 -0.71 4.31
N VAL A 200 -4.98 -0.27 5.34
CA VAL A 200 -4.25 -1.17 6.25
C VAL A 200 -5.22 -2.05 7.03
N LYS A 201 -6.31 -1.50 7.54
CA LYS A 201 -7.33 -2.26 8.27
C LYS A 201 -7.93 -3.35 7.38
N ALA A 202 -8.33 -3.00 6.16
CA ALA A 202 -8.89 -3.93 5.20
C ALA A 202 -7.87 -4.99 4.75
N TYR A 203 -6.60 -4.61 4.60
CA TYR A 203 -5.54 -5.56 4.24
C TYR A 203 -5.33 -6.61 5.33
N LYS A 204 -5.24 -6.19 6.59
CA LYS A 204 -5.10 -7.10 7.74
C LYS A 204 -6.30 -8.05 7.84
N GLN A 205 -7.51 -7.52 7.70
CA GLN A 205 -8.72 -8.33 7.69
C GLN A 205 -8.69 -9.36 6.55
N ALA A 206 -8.32 -8.95 5.34
CA ALA A 206 -8.22 -9.86 4.19
C ALA A 206 -7.15 -10.96 4.42
N GLU A 207 -6.05 -10.64 5.10
CA GLU A 207 -5.04 -11.63 5.48
C GLU A 207 -5.58 -12.66 6.49
N GLU A 208 -6.28 -12.20 7.53
CA GLU A 208 -6.91 -13.08 8.53
C GLU A 208 -7.97 -14.00 7.90
N GLU A 209 -8.83 -13.45 7.04
CA GLU A 209 -9.85 -14.21 6.31
C GLU A 209 -9.23 -15.25 5.36
N ASN A 210 -8.13 -14.90 4.68
CA ASN A 210 -7.37 -15.82 3.84
C ASN A 210 -6.75 -16.97 4.66
N GLU A 211 -6.15 -16.69 5.81
CA GLU A 211 -5.59 -17.72 6.68
C GLU A 211 -6.65 -18.66 7.21
N LEU A 212 -7.80 -18.13 7.63
CA LEU A 212 -8.92 -18.94 8.12
C LEU A 212 -9.44 -19.87 7.02
N ARG A 213 -9.61 -19.34 5.81
CA ARG A 213 -10.05 -20.14 4.65
C ARG A 213 -9.06 -21.25 4.33
N LYS A 214 -7.76 -20.95 4.30
CA LYS A 214 -6.71 -21.94 4.04
C LYS A 214 -6.72 -23.06 5.09
N LYS A 215 -6.93 -22.72 6.37
CA LYS A 215 -7.07 -23.72 7.44
C LYS A 215 -8.32 -24.59 7.28
N GLN A 216 -9.45 -24.00 6.90
CA GLN A 216 -10.70 -24.73 6.64
C GLN A 216 -10.57 -25.70 5.45
N GLU A 217 -9.93 -25.25 4.37
CA GLU A 217 -9.66 -26.09 3.19
C GLU A 217 -8.72 -27.25 3.53
N GLN A 218 -7.68 -27.01 4.32
CA GLN A 218 -6.76 -28.04 4.80
C GLN A 218 -7.46 -29.07 5.70
N ALA A 219 -8.26 -28.62 6.66
CA ALA A 219 -9.00 -29.51 7.56
C ALA A 219 -10.06 -30.34 6.83
N LEU A 220 -10.70 -29.77 5.80
CA LEU A 220 -11.65 -30.50 4.96
C LEU A 220 -10.92 -31.56 4.12
N MET A 221 -9.76 -31.22 3.54
CA MET A 221 -8.95 -32.16 2.78
C MET A 221 -8.45 -33.32 3.64
N GLU A 222 -8.01 -33.04 4.87
CA GLU A 222 -7.59 -34.05 5.85
C GLU A 222 -8.72 -35.00 6.19
N LYS A 223 -9.92 -34.49 6.49
CA LYS A 223 -11.12 -35.34 6.74
C LYS A 223 -11.50 -36.21 5.54
N LEU A 224 -11.37 -35.69 4.32
CA LEU A 224 -11.66 -36.47 3.11
C LEU A 224 -10.66 -37.62 2.94
N LEU A 225 -9.36 -37.35 3.17
CA LEU A 225 -8.31 -38.38 3.13
C LEU A 225 -8.49 -39.44 4.22
N GLU A 226 -8.89 -39.05 5.43
CA GLU A 226 -9.21 -39.99 6.51
C GLU A 226 -10.42 -40.86 6.18
N GLN A 227 -11.48 -40.28 5.60
CA GLN A 227 -12.67 -41.01 5.19
C GLN A 227 -12.36 -42.01 4.07
N GLU A 228 -11.56 -41.61 3.08
CA GLU A 228 -11.11 -42.49 1.99
C GLU A 228 -10.27 -43.66 2.54
N ALA A 229 -9.32 -43.39 3.44
CA ALA A 229 -8.52 -44.42 4.09
C ALA A 229 -9.36 -45.42 4.92
N LEU A 230 -10.40 -44.95 5.62
CA LEU A 230 -11.31 -45.81 6.38
C LEU A 230 -12.17 -46.70 5.46
N MET A 231 -12.60 -46.17 4.31
CA MET A 231 -13.32 -46.96 3.30
C MET A 231 -12.44 -48.05 2.68
N GLU A 232 -11.19 -47.73 2.35
CA GLU A 232 -10.23 -48.72 1.82
C GLU A 232 -9.92 -49.87 2.80
N GLN A 233 -9.93 -49.58 4.11
CA GLN A 233 -9.77 -50.59 5.16
C GLN A 233 -11.00 -51.48 5.33
N GLN A 234 -12.23 -50.95 5.18
CA GLN A 234 -13.44 -51.78 5.22
C GLN A 234 -13.55 -52.69 4.00
N ASP A 235 -13.19 -52.22 2.80
CA ASP A 235 -13.18 -53.02 1.58
C ASP A 235 -12.09 -54.10 1.55
N SER A 236 -11.07 -54.02 2.40
CA SER A 236 -10.03 -55.07 2.51
C SER A 236 -10.45 -56.29 3.33
N LYS A 237 -11.56 -56.21 4.10
CA LYS A 237 -12.05 -57.31 4.95
C LYS A 237 -13.07 -58.24 4.28
N SER A 238 -13.51 -57.94 3.05
CA SER A 238 -14.42 -58.81 2.28
C SER A 238 -13.65 -59.69 1.28
N PRO A 239 -13.63 -61.04 1.41
CA PRO A 239 -12.76 -61.91 0.58
C PRO A 239 -13.14 -62.00 -0.91
N SER A 240 -14.25 -61.38 -1.33
CA SER A 240 -14.91 -61.63 -2.62
C SER A 240 -14.52 -60.66 -3.77
N HIS A 241 -13.74 -59.59 -3.50
CA HIS A 241 -13.54 -58.50 -4.48
C HIS A 241 -12.10 -58.18 -4.92
N LYS A 242 -11.14 -59.09 -4.70
CA LYS A 242 -9.74 -58.89 -5.16
C LYS A 242 -9.60 -58.60 -6.66
N SER A 243 -10.42 -59.22 -7.51
CA SER A 243 -10.38 -59.02 -8.97
C SER A 243 -10.92 -57.64 -9.42
N LYS A 244 -11.99 -57.15 -8.78
CA LYS A 244 -12.53 -55.81 -9.04
C LYS A 244 -11.56 -54.71 -8.58
N ARG A 245 -10.92 -54.91 -7.42
CA ARG A 245 -9.95 -53.96 -6.87
C ARG A 245 -8.70 -53.84 -7.74
N GLN A 246 -8.17 -54.94 -8.26
CA GLN A 246 -7.06 -54.90 -9.23
C GLN A 246 -7.45 -54.17 -10.53
N GLN A 247 -8.67 -54.37 -11.04
CA GLN A 247 -9.14 -53.63 -12.21
C GLN A 247 -9.33 -52.14 -11.91
N GLN A 248 -9.88 -51.78 -10.74
CA GLN A 248 -10.03 -50.38 -10.33
C GLN A 248 -8.72 -49.69 -10.02
N GLU A 249 -7.75 -50.38 -9.41
CA GLU A 249 -6.39 -49.88 -9.19
C GLU A 249 -5.66 -49.70 -10.53
N LEU A 250 -5.82 -50.61 -11.50
CA LEU A 250 -5.27 -50.44 -12.84
C LEU A 250 -5.92 -49.25 -13.56
N ILE A 251 -7.24 -49.06 -13.44
CA ILE A 251 -7.96 -47.92 -14.02
C ILE A 251 -7.57 -46.61 -13.32
N ALA A 252 -7.38 -46.62 -12.00
CA ALA A 252 -6.93 -45.46 -11.23
C ALA A 252 -5.46 -45.12 -11.52
N GLU A 253 -4.60 -46.12 -11.70
CA GLU A 253 -3.20 -45.97 -12.12
C GLU A 253 -3.13 -45.47 -13.58
N LEU A 254 -3.97 -45.97 -14.47
CA LEU A 254 -4.12 -45.47 -15.85
C LEU A 254 -4.68 -44.04 -15.87
N ARG A 255 -5.61 -43.70 -14.98
CA ARG A 255 -6.09 -42.31 -14.80
C ARG A 255 -5.02 -41.41 -14.19
N ARG A 256 -4.24 -41.86 -13.21
CA ARG A 256 -3.11 -41.09 -12.66
C ARG A 256 -2.00 -40.90 -13.68
N ARG A 257 -1.73 -41.89 -14.54
CA ARG A 257 -0.82 -41.75 -15.69
C ARG A 257 -1.40 -40.83 -16.77
N GLN A 258 -2.69 -40.94 -17.08
CA GLN A 258 -3.37 -39.99 -17.96
C GLN A 258 -3.45 -38.58 -17.38
N VAL A 259 -3.46 -38.37 -16.06
CA VAL A 259 -3.39 -37.04 -15.41
C VAL A 259 -1.95 -36.54 -15.30
N LYS A 260 -0.96 -37.44 -15.28
CA LYS A 260 0.47 -37.06 -15.40
C LYS A 260 0.84 -36.62 -16.81
N ASP A 261 0.17 -37.16 -17.84
CA ASP A 261 0.28 -36.69 -19.24
C ASP A 261 -0.77 -35.63 -19.62
N ASN A 262 -1.94 -35.59 -18.97
CA ASN A 262 -2.87 -34.46 -19.04
C ASN A 262 -2.53 -33.47 -17.94
N ARG A 263 -1.51 -32.65 -18.21
CA ARG A 263 -1.62 -31.25 -17.82
C ARG A 263 -2.96 -30.75 -18.35
N HIS A 264 -3.87 -30.44 -17.43
CA HIS A 264 -5.15 -29.75 -17.60
C HIS A 264 -5.42 -29.29 -19.04
N VAL A 265 -6.07 -30.14 -19.85
CA VAL A 265 -6.82 -29.64 -20.99
C VAL A 265 -8.10 -29.07 -20.42
N TYR A 266 -8.08 -27.76 -20.14
CA TYR A 266 -9.28 -26.97 -19.89
C TYR A 266 -10.10 -26.91 -21.18
N GLU A 267 -11.05 -27.84 -21.32
CA GLU A 267 -12.07 -27.75 -22.37
C GLU A 267 -13.17 -26.79 -21.89
N GLY A 268 -12.95 -25.50 -22.12
CA GLY A 268 -13.89 -24.44 -21.76
C GLY A 268 -13.30 -23.04 -21.84
N LYS A 269 -13.04 -22.55 -23.07
CA LYS A 269 -12.83 -21.13 -23.44
C LYS A 269 -12.05 -20.26 -22.43
N ASP A 270 -10.72 -20.39 -22.48
CA ASP A 270 -9.72 -19.29 -22.46
C ASP A 270 -8.38 -19.85 -21.95
N GLY A 271 -7.65 -20.52 -22.84
CA GLY A 271 -6.27 -20.98 -22.63
C GLY A 271 -5.23 -19.86 -22.48
N ALA A 272 -5.65 -18.59 -22.49
CA ALA A 272 -4.75 -17.44 -22.36
C ALA A 272 -3.99 -17.42 -21.02
N ILE A 273 -4.57 -17.99 -19.95
CA ILE A 273 -3.96 -17.97 -18.61
C ILE A 273 -2.87 -19.05 -18.47
N GLU A 274 -3.03 -20.21 -19.12
CA GLU A 274 -2.02 -21.28 -19.08
C GLU A 274 -0.80 -20.95 -19.95
N ASP A 275 -1.03 -20.23 -21.07
CA ASP A 275 0.04 -19.68 -21.90
C ASP A 275 0.87 -18.63 -21.13
N ILE A 276 0.21 -17.76 -20.35
CA ILE A 276 0.86 -16.74 -19.49
C ILE A 276 1.78 -17.37 -18.45
N ILE A 277 1.35 -18.49 -17.83
CA ILE A 277 2.10 -19.18 -16.78
C ILE A 277 3.33 -19.88 -17.35
N THR A 278 3.21 -20.43 -18.57
CA THR A 278 4.30 -21.15 -19.23
C THR A 278 5.36 -20.19 -19.78
N ASP A 279 4.97 -19.04 -20.33
CA ASP A 279 5.90 -18.04 -20.86
C ASP A 279 6.70 -17.32 -19.75
N LEU A 280 6.07 -16.96 -18.63
CA LEU A 280 6.76 -16.29 -17.51
C LEU A 280 7.73 -17.22 -16.76
N ARG A 281 7.56 -18.54 -16.88
CA ARG A 281 8.43 -19.54 -16.23
C ARG A 281 9.72 -19.77 -17.00
N ASN A 282 9.69 -19.63 -18.33
CA ASN A 282 10.83 -19.90 -19.21
C ASN A 282 11.59 -18.62 -19.62
N GLN A 283 10.96 -17.45 -19.55
CA GLN A 283 11.58 -16.15 -19.88
C GLN A 283 11.17 -15.09 -18.83
N PRO A 284 12.13 -14.47 -18.10
CA PRO A 284 11.85 -13.25 -17.35
C PRO A 284 11.31 -12.18 -18.30
N TYR A 285 10.20 -11.53 -17.95
CA TYR A 285 9.53 -10.53 -18.78
C TYR A 285 10.54 -9.51 -19.37
N ARG A 286 10.76 -9.57 -20.68
CA ARG A 286 11.45 -8.54 -21.48
C ARG A 286 10.40 -7.74 -22.26
N ARG A 287 10.43 -6.41 -22.11
CA ARG A 287 9.53 -5.46 -22.81
C ARG A 287 9.49 -5.73 -24.32
N ALA A 288 8.30 -5.67 -24.93
CA ALA A 288 8.13 -5.59 -26.39
C ALA A 288 8.87 -4.38 -27.01
N ASP A 289 9.07 -3.32 -26.24
CA ASP A 289 9.83 -2.13 -26.62
C ASP A 289 11.31 -2.42 -26.92
N ALA A 290 11.88 -3.49 -26.32
CA ALA A 290 13.26 -3.89 -26.55
C ALA A 290 13.45 -4.47 -27.97
N VAL A 291 12.41 -5.12 -28.51
CA VAL A 291 12.39 -5.63 -29.90
C VAL A 291 12.13 -4.49 -30.87
N ARG A 292 11.23 -3.55 -30.55
CA ARG A 292 10.99 -2.39 -31.44
C ARG A 292 12.20 -1.45 -31.55
N ARG A 293 13.01 -1.29 -30.49
CA ARG A 293 14.27 -0.53 -30.57
C ARG A 293 15.35 -1.23 -31.39
N SER A 294 15.43 -2.56 -31.39
CA SER A 294 16.42 -3.30 -32.20
C SER A 294 16.04 -3.36 -33.68
N VAL A 295 14.74 -3.45 -33.99
CA VAL A 295 14.23 -3.39 -35.38
C VAL A 295 14.42 -1.99 -35.97
N ARG A 296 14.17 -0.92 -35.19
CA ARG A 296 14.35 0.46 -35.67
C ARG A 296 15.83 0.78 -35.98
N ARG A 297 16.78 0.31 -35.14
CA ARG A 297 18.22 0.43 -35.45
C ARG A 297 18.64 -0.34 -36.71
N ARG A 298 18.07 -1.52 -36.97
CA ARG A 298 18.39 -2.29 -38.20
C ARG A 298 17.86 -1.63 -39.46
N PHE A 299 16.71 -0.97 -39.40
CA PHE A 299 16.16 -0.22 -40.53
C PHE A 299 16.95 1.06 -40.82
N ASP A 300 17.41 1.77 -39.79
CA ASP A 300 18.26 2.96 -39.98
C ASP A 300 19.63 2.59 -40.59
N ASP A 301 20.24 1.46 -40.18
CA ASP A 301 21.53 0.98 -40.76
C ASP A 301 21.41 0.44 -42.20
N GLN A 302 20.24 -0.06 -42.60
CA GLN A 302 20.00 -0.52 -43.98
C GLN A 302 19.71 0.64 -44.94
N ASN A 303 19.02 1.70 -44.48
CA ASN A 303 18.75 2.88 -45.30
C ASN A 303 19.99 3.76 -45.53
N LEU A 304 20.99 3.72 -44.64
CA LEU A 304 22.27 4.40 -44.85
C LEU A 304 23.20 3.70 -45.86
N ARG A 305 22.91 2.45 -46.26
CA ARG A 305 23.74 1.69 -47.20
C ARG A 305 23.24 1.70 -48.65
N SER A 306 22.04 2.22 -48.93
CA SER A 306 21.41 2.11 -50.25
C SER A 306 21.50 3.37 -51.14
N VAL A 307 22.28 4.39 -50.76
CA VAL A 307 22.35 5.67 -51.49
C VAL A 307 23.66 5.87 -52.29
N ASN A 308 24.60 4.92 -52.26
CA ASN A 308 25.90 5.06 -52.95
C ASN A 308 26.14 4.05 -54.08
N GLY A 309 25.23 3.94 -55.06
CA GLY A 309 25.52 3.16 -56.26
C GLY A 309 24.54 3.37 -57.42
N ALA A 310 25.11 3.76 -58.56
CA ALA A 310 24.49 4.06 -59.86
C ALA A 310 23.90 5.49 -59.97
N GLU A 311 24.30 6.36 -60.91
CA GLU A 311 24.84 6.17 -62.25
C GLU A 311 25.89 7.24 -62.63
N ILE A 312 26.97 6.78 -63.27
CA ILE A 312 27.78 7.55 -64.22
C ILE A 312 27.22 7.22 -65.60
N THR A 313 26.75 8.22 -66.35
CA THR A 313 26.75 8.20 -67.81
C THR A 313 26.71 9.65 -68.34
N MET A 314 27.88 10.16 -68.69
CA MET A 314 28.09 11.03 -69.86
C MET A 314 28.94 10.23 -70.85
#